data_AF-A0A034V9N3-F1
#
_entry.id   AF-A0A034V9N3-F1
#
_cell.length_a   1.000
_cell.length_b   1.000
_cell.length_c   1.000
_cell.angle_alpha   90.00
_cell.angle_beta   90.00
_cell.angle_gamma   90.00
#
_symmetry.space_group_name_H-M   'P 1'
#
loop_
_entity.id
_entity.type
_entity.pdbx_description
1 polymer ?
#
loop_
_entity_poly.entity_id
_entity_poly.type
_entity_poly.pdbx_seq_one_letter_code
_entity_poly.pdbx_strand_id
1 'polypeptide(L)'
;CVTSEDVIFSNSSLDWVSGVVFTLLSTTKSCKRVITNKPYSPEYMIALVKKHKLTYVFGAPGHVSALVACPETTIDNLRSIRSFLVGGSCISQSTLEKLRSLLENGKVINGYGCTEAGFISLNSDEKYPTSVGKLASGTKARIVDDEGNNLTPNEIGEILVNNGHIWSGYYGNPIETRRVQDSDGWLHTGDLGYFDDKNMLYIVDRKKDIIKYDGMQYWPG
;
A
#
# COMPACT_ATOMS: atom_id res chain seq x y z
N CYS A 1 13.77 2.93 9.33
CA CYS A 1 14.60 1.98 8.55
C CYS A 1 14.72 0.68 9.34
N VAL A 2 14.71 -0.46 8.64
CA VAL A 2 14.90 -1.81 9.22
C VAL A 2 16.39 -2.10 9.42
N THR A 3 16.69 -2.79 10.52
CA THR A 3 17.99 -3.14 11.09
C THR A 3 18.00 -4.62 11.45
N SER A 4 19.16 -5.17 11.80
CA SER A 4 19.30 -6.58 12.19
C SER A 4 18.57 -6.95 13.50
N GLU A 5 18.27 -5.96 14.35
CA GLU A 5 17.52 -6.15 15.61
C GLU A 5 16.02 -6.32 15.39
N ASP A 6 15.54 -6.04 14.17
CA ASP A 6 14.13 -6.11 13.88
C ASP A 6 13.61 -7.54 13.71
N VAL A 7 12.39 -7.71 14.20
CA VAL A 7 11.55 -8.87 13.93
C VAL A 7 10.41 -8.44 13.01
N ILE A 8 10.43 -8.94 11.78
CA ILE A 8 9.51 -8.54 10.72
C ILE A 8 8.47 -9.63 10.46
N PHE A 9 7.26 -9.22 10.11
CA PHE A 9 6.16 -10.12 9.78
C PHE A 9 5.27 -9.58 8.66
N SER A 10 4.88 -10.48 7.76
CA SER A 10 3.85 -10.26 6.76
C SER A 10 3.05 -11.55 6.64
N ASN A 11 1.72 -11.50 6.61
CA ASN A 11 0.90 -12.69 6.36
C ASN A 11 0.90 -13.13 4.87
N SER A 12 1.53 -12.36 4.00
CA SER A 12 1.62 -12.68 2.57
C SER A 12 2.54 -13.86 2.31
N SER A 13 2.07 -14.82 1.51
CA SER A 13 2.90 -15.88 0.93
C SER A 13 3.87 -15.33 -0.12
N LEU A 14 4.80 -16.17 -0.59
CA LEU A 14 5.72 -15.80 -1.68
C LEU A 14 5.02 -15.60 -3.03
N ASP A 15 3.75 -15.99 -3.15
CA ASP A 15 2.93 -15.72 -4.34
C ASP A 15 2.62 -14.23 -4.50
N TRP A 16 2.76 -13.46 -3.41
CA TRP A 16 2.53 -12.03 -3.40
C TRP A 16 3.85 -11.26 -3.33
N VAL A 17 3.92 -10.13 -4.04
CA VAL A 17 5.10 -9.25 -4.06
C VAL A 17 5.52 -8.81 -2.66
N SER A 18 4.57 -8.56 -1.76
CA SER A 18 4.85 -8.22 -0.36
C SER A 18 5.59 -9.36 0.37
N GLY A 19 5.25 -10.62 0.09
CA GLY A 19 5.94 -11.77 0.64
C GLY A 19 7.37 -11.90 0.13
N VAL A 20 7.60 -11.63 -1.16
CA VAL A 20 8.95 -11.60 -1.77
C VAL A 20 9.77 -10.45 -1.18
N VAL A 21 9.22 -9.23 -1.10
CA VAL A 21 9.88 -8.04 -0.55
C VAL A 21 10.29 -8.27 0.90
N PHE A 22 9.44 -8.85 1.74
CA PHE A 22 9.80 -9.15 3.13
C PHE A 22 10.87 -10.25 3.23
N THR A 23 10.93 -11.20 2.28
CA THR A 23 12.06 -12.14 2.18
C THR A 23 13.36 -11.39 1.95
N LEU A 24 13.40 -10.59 0.88
CA LEU A 24 14.60 -9.84 0.49
C LEU A 24 15.03 -8.86 1.59
N LEU A 25 14.08 -8.18 2.22
CA LEU A 25 14.34 -7.29 3.35
C LEU A 25 15.01 -8.03 4.51
N SER A 26 14.51 -9.21 4.88
CA SER A 26 15.11 -9.99 5.97
C SER A 26 16.53 -10.45 5.67
N THR A 27 16.80 -10.89 4.43
CA THR A 27 18.12 -11.34 4.02
C THR A 27 19.10 -10.18 3.91
N THR A 28 18.70 -9.07 3.28
CA THR A 28 19.58 -7.90 3.08
C THR A 28 19.86 -7.13 4.37
N LYS A 29 18.92 -7.12 5.33
CA LYS A 29 19.09 -6.47 6.64
C LYS A 29 19.57 -7.42 7.73
N SER A 30 19.71 -8.72 7.43
CA SER A 30 20.04 -9.75 8.41
C SER A 30 19.12 -9.71 9.64
N CYS A 31 17.84 -9.46 9.41
CA CYS A 31 16.84 -9.33 10.46
C CYS A 31 15.96 -10.58 10.54
N LYS A 32 15.33 -10.80 11.70
CA LYS A 32 14.48 -11.99 11.90
C LYS A 32 13.16 -11.84 11.16
N ARG A 33 12.79 -12.82 10.35
CA ARG A 33 11.45 -12.91 9.76
C ARG A 33 10.64 -14.03 10.41
N VAL A 34 9.43 -13.71 10.84
CA VAL A 34 8.45 -14.71 11.27
C VAL A 34 7.62 -15.13 10.06
N ILE A 35 7.53 -16.44 9.82
CA ILE A 35 6.74 -17.04 8.75
C ILE A 35 5.78 -18.05 9.40
N THR A 36 4.55 -18.10 8.91
CA THR A 36 3.51 -19.01 9.40
C THR A 36 2.76 -19.66 8.24
N ASN A 37 2.29 -20.87 8.45
CA ASN A 37 1.37 -21.58 7.57
C ASN A 37 -0.09 -21.53 8.07
N LYS A 38 -0.34 -20.88 9.22
CA LYS A 38 -1.69 -20.73 9.74
C LYS A 38 -2.41 -19.58 9.01
N PRO A 39 -3.71 -19.74 8.71
CA PRO A 39 -4.53 -18.64 8.23
C PRO A 39 -4.48 -17.44 9.18
N TYR A 40 -4.70 -16.25 8.63
CA TYR A 40 -4.75 -15.03 9.42
C TYR A 40 -5.96 -15.04 10.37
N SER A 41 -5.72 -14.68 11.62
CA SER A 41 -6.74 -14.13 12.52
C SER A 41 -6.13 -13.00 13.35
N PRO A 42 -6.91 -12.01 13.80
CA PRO A 42 -6.44 -10.95 14.70
C PRO A 42 -5.75 -11.50 15.96
N GLU A 43 -6.36 -12.49 16.61
CA GLU A 43 -5.88 -13.12 17.84
C GLU A 43 -4.55 -13.82 17.59
N TYR A 44 -4.43 -14.50 16.44
CA TYR A 44 -3.20 -15.18 16.07
C TYR A 44 -2.08 -14.18 15.76
N MET A 45 -2.38 -13.06 15.09
CA MET A 45 -1.43 -11.98 14.89
C MET A 45 -0.96 -11.42 16.25
N ILE A 46 -1.88 -11.12 17.18
CA ILE A 46 -1.54 -10.65 18.53
C ILE A 46 -0.65 -11.68 19.26
N ALA A 47 -0.96 -12.97 19.15
CA ALA A 47 -0.13 -14.03 19.72
C ALA A 47 1.29 -14.04 19.12
N LEU A 48 1.44 -13.78 17.82
CA LEU A 48 2.76 -13.62 17.18
C LEU A 48 3.50 -12.37 17.68
N VAL A 49 2.81 -11.24 17.82
CA VAL A 49 3.40 -10.01 18.41
C VAL A 49 3.95 -10.30 19.80
N LYS A 50 3.14 -10.92 20.67
CA LYS A 50 3.52 -11.23 22.05
C LYS A 50 4.70 -12.19 22.13
N LYS A 51 4.67 -13.26 21.31
CA LYS A 51 5.68 -14.33 21.30
C LYS A 51 7.02 -13.87 20.70
N HIS A 52 6.97 -13.11 19.62
CA HIS A 52 8.16 -12.78 18.83
C HIS A 52 8.63 -11.34 18.96
N LYS A 53 7.86 -10.49 19.65
CA LYS A 53 8.12 -9.04 19.78
C LYS A 53 8.26 -8.40 18.40
N LEU A 54 7.23 -8.59 17.57
CA LEU A 54 7.21 -8.05 16.20
C LEU A 54 7.40 -6.53 16.22
N THR A 55 8.24 -6.03 15.32
CA THR A 55 8.66 -4.62 15.22
C THR A 55 8.18 -3.97 13.93
N TYR A 56 8.25 -4.69 12.80
CA TYR A 56 7.78 -4.26 11.48
C TYR A 56 6.74 -5.25 10.99
N VAL A 57 5.55 -4.74 10.70
CA VAL A 57 4.43 -5.54 10.26
C VAL A 57 3.88 -5.00 8.96
N PHE A 58 3.54 -5.88 8.03
CA PHE A 58 2.68 -5.56 6.89
C PHE A 58 1.31 -6.22 7.04
N GLY A 59 0.25 -5.46 6.81
CA GLY A 59 -1.13 -5.95 6.78
C GLY A 59 -1.91 -5.34 5.62
N ALA A 60 -2.60 -6.19 4.86
CA ALA A 60 -3.59 -5.73 3.89
C ALA A 60 -4.80 -5.10 4.60
N PRO A 61 -5.54 -4.17 3.98
CA PRO A 61 -6.63 -3.46 4.64
C PRO A 61 -7.66 -4.34 5.35
N GLY A 62 -8.10 -5.45 4.73
CA GLY A 62 -9.03 -6.38 5.38
C GLY A 62 -8.47 -6.99 6.68
N HIS A 63 -7.18 -7.30 6.73
CA HIS A 63 -6.53 -7.79 7.96
C HIS A 63 -6.46 -6.70 9.03
N VAL A 64 -6.18 -5.45 8.63
CA VAL A 64 -6.12 -4.31 9.55
C VAL A 64 -7.51 -4.00 10.11
N SER A 65 -8.55 -4.00 9.29
CA SER A 65 -9.94 -3.81 9.73
C SER A 65 -10.34 -4.87 10.76
N ALA A 66 -10.01 -6.14 10.52
CA ALA A 66 -10.24 -7.21 11.49
C ALA A 66 -9.41 -7.03 12.76
N LEU A 67 -8.15 -6.58 12.66
CA LEU A 67 -7.28 -6.34 13.81
C LEU A 67 -7.86 -5.24 14.71
N VAL A 68 -8.19 -4.06 14.17
CA VAL A 68 -8.70 -2.95 14.99
C VAL A 68 -10.09 -3.20 15.57
N ALA A 69 -10.83 -4.17 15.03
CA ALA A 69 -12.12 -4.61 15.57
C ALA A 69 -12.00 -5.70 16.64
N CYS A 70 -10.83 -6.36 16.77
CA CYS A 70 -10.61 -7.42 17.74
C CYS A 70 -10.46 -6.83 19.16
N PRO A 71 -11.23 -7.31 20.17
CA PRO A 71 -11.15 -6.81 21.54
C PRO A 71 -9.77 -6.99 22.21
N GLU A 72 -8.99 -7.99 21.78
CA GLU A 72 -7.64 -8.22 22.30
C GLU A 72 -6.61 -7.23 21.74
N THR A 73 -6.97 -6.42 20.73
CA THR A 73 -6.07 -5.42 20.17
C THR A 73 -5.98 -4.22 21.11
N THR A 74 -4.98 -4.25 21.98
CA THR A 74 -4.68 -3.18 22.93
C THR A 74 -3.31 -2.57 22.66
N ILE A 75 -3.10 -1.35 23.16
CA ILE A 75 -1.80 -0.66 23.10
C ILE A 75 -0.69 -1.57 23.65
N ASP A 76 -0.90 -2.20 24.82
CA ASP A 76 0.09 -3.07 25.43
C ASP A 76 0.42 -4.30 24.56
N ASN A 77 -0.59 -4.88 23.90
CA ASN A 77 -0.40 -6.03 23.03
C ASN A 77 0.33 -5.67 21.73
N LEU A 78 0.24 -4.42 21.26
CA LEU A 78 0.93 -3.94 20.06
C LEU A 78 2.21 -3.13 20.34
N ARG A 79 2.59 -2.93 21.61
CA ARG A 79 3.66 -2.02 22.04
C ARG A 79 5.03 -2.24 21.37
N SER A 80 5.35 -3.47 20.95
CA SER A 80 6.63 -3.77 20.28
C SER A 80 6.67 -3.29 18.82
N ILE A 81 5.52 -3.04 18.20
CA ILE A 81 5.43 -2.62 16.80
C ILE A 81 5.83 -1.16 16.70
N ARG A 82 6.94 -0.92 16.01
CA ARG A 82 7.45 0.43 15.71
C ARG A 82 7.04 0.91 14.31
N SER A 83 6.66 0.00 13.42
CA SER A 83 6.15 0.34 12.09
C SER A 83 5.12 -0.68 11.61
N PHE A 84 3.97 -0.17 11.18
CA PHE A 84 2.91 -0.97 10.58
C PHE A 84 2.63 -0.45 9.17
N LEU A 85 3.08 -1.17 8.15
CA LEU A 85 2.81 -0.88 6.76
C LEU A 85 1.44 -1.45 6.36
N VAL A 86 0.63 -0.62 5.73
CA VAL A 86 -0.67 -0.95 5.17
C VAL A 86 -0.64 -0.68 3.67
N GLY A 87 -1.18 -1.59 2.88
CA GLY A 87 -1.26 -1.42 1.43
C GLY A 87 -1.83 -2.64 0.73
N GLY A 88 -2.07 -2.50 -0.57
CA GLY A 88 -2.64 -3.55 -1.44
C GLY A 88 -4.10 -3.33 -1.84
N SER A 89 -4.84 -2.46 -1.15
CA SER A 89 -6.17 -1.98 -1.56
C SER A 89 -6.50 -0.66 -0.83
N CYS A 90 -7.67 -0.09 -1.10
CA CYS A 90 -8.21 1.03 -0.34
C CYS A 90 -8.43 0.64 1.13
N ILE A 91 -8.24 1.59 2.03
CA ILE A 91 -8.50 1.46 3.48
C ILE A 91 -9.22 2.71 3.98
N SER A 92 -10.22 2.53 4.84
CA SER A 92 -10.95 3.66 5.41
C SER A 92 -10.09 4.46 6.38
N GLN A 93 -10.28 5.78 6.37
CA GLN A 93 -9.60 6.70 7.29
C GLN A 93 -9.80 6.32 8.76
N SER A 94 -11.03 5.94 9.13
CA SER A 94 -11.37 5.54 10.49
C SER A 94 -10.62 4.28 10.95
N THR A 95 -10.31 3.36 10.03
CA THR A 95 -9.49 2.17 10.33
C THR A 95 -8.03 2.55 10.56
N LEU A 96 -7.48 3.43 9.72
CA LEU A 96 -6.11 3.94 9.89
C LEU A 96 -5.95 4.72 11.21
N GLU A 97 -6.93 5.57 11.54
CA GLU A 97 -6.92 6.34 12.80
C GLU A 97 -6.99 5.44 14.03
N LYS A 98 -7.85 4.41 14.01
CA LYS A 98 -7.88 3.40 15.07
C LYS A 98 -6.56 2.64 15.18
N LEU A 99 -5.95 2.26 14.06
CA LEU A 99 -4.65 1.59 14.09
C LEU A 99 -3.57 2.52 14.68
N ARG A 100 -3.55 3.80 14.29
CA ARG A 100 -2.62 4.80 14.84
C ARG A 100 -2.78 4.95 16.35
N SER A 101 -4.00 5.04 16.87
CA SER A 101 -4.22 5.18 18.32
C SER A 101 -3.79 3.95 19.13
N LEU A 102 -3.67 2.79 18.50
CA LEU A 102 -3.20 1.54 19.11
C LEU A 102 -1.67 1.38 19.08
N LEU A 103 -0.95 2.18 18.29
CA LEU A 103 0.51 2.10 18.11
C LEU A 103 1.25 3.20 18.87
N GLU A 104 1.23 3.13 20.21
CA GLU A 104 1.86 4.13 21.11
C GLU A 104 3.32 4.48 20.75
N ASN A 105 4.14 3.48 20.37
CA ASN A 105 5.55 3.67 20.02
C ASN A 105 5.83 3.52 18.53
N GLY A 106 4.78 3.43 17.72
CA GLY A 106 4.86 3.05 16.32
C GLY A 106 4.32 4.10 15.38
N LYS A 107 4.50 3.84 14.08
CA LYS A 107 3.90 4.65 13.02
C LYS A 107 3.17 3.74 12.04
N VAL A 108 2.00 4.20 11.61
CA VAL A 108 1.31 3.61 10.47
C VAL A 108 1.90 4.19 9.19
N ILE A 109 2.31 3.32 8.28
CA ILE A 109 2.77 3.69 6.95
C ILE A 109 1.69 3.24 5.95
N ASN A 110 1.15 4.16 5.18
CA ASN A 110 0.22 3.84 4.10
C ASN A 110 0.99 3.81 2.78
N GLY A 111 0.98 2.68 2.07
CA GLY A 111 1.75 2.48 0.85
C GLY A 111 0.86 2.17 -0.34
N TYR A 112 1.19 2.75 -1.49
CA TYR A 112 0.54 2.47 -2.77
C TYR A 112 1.54 1.89 -3.77
N GLY A 113 1.05 0.94 -4.56
CA GLY A 113 1.84 0.15 -5.50
C GLY A 113 0.97 -0.82 -6.25
N CYS A 114 1.49 -1.33 -7.36
CA CYS A 114 0.89 -2.42 -8.14
C CYS A 114 1.97 -3.43 -8.52
N THR A 115 1.59 -4.56 -9.10
CA THR A 115 2.56 -5.61 -9.47
C THR A 115 3.45 -5.14 -10.63
N GLU A 116 2.91 -4.32 -11.53
CA GLU A 116 3.54 -3.83 -12.75
C GLU A 116 4.58 -2.74 -12.47
N ALA A 117 4.31 -1.85 -11.51
CA ALA A 117 5.22 -0.78 -11.11
C ALA A 117 5.97 -1.07 -9.80
N GLY A 118 5.58 -2.07 -9.04
CA GLY A 118 6.07 -2.27 -7.67
C GLY A 118 5.62 -1.13 -6.75
N PHE A 119 6.53 -0.65 -5.91
CA PHE A 119 6.24 0.38 -4.91
C PHE A 119 6.24 1.79 -5.53
N ILE A 120 5.13 2.52 -5.39
CA ILE A 120 4.92 3.82 -6.05
C ILE A 120 5.06 4.98 -5.06
N SER A 121 4.35 4.92 -3.93
CA SER A 121 4.33 6.01 -2.95
C SER A 121 4.19 5.51 -1.52
N LEU A 122 4.57 6.37 -0.57
CA LEU A 122 4.49 6.08 0.85
C LEU A 122 4.12 7.30 1.67
N ASN A 123 3.25 7.09 2.65
CA ASN A 123 2.92 8.09 3.66
C ASN A 123 3.22 7.57 5.07
N SER A 124 4.03 8.32 5.80
CA SER A 124 4.24 8.12 7.24
C SER A 124 3.96 9.38 8.05
N ASP A 125 3.41 10.42 7.42
CA ASP A 125 3.07 11.70 8.06
C ASP A 125 1.58 11.71 8.41
N GLU A 126 1.30 11.71 9.70
CA GLU A 126 -0.06 11.68 10.24
C GLU A 126 -0.84 12.96 9.95
N LYS A 127 -0.17 14.05 9.53
CA LYS A 127 -0.83 15.27 9.06
C LYS A 127 -1.65 15.05 7.78
N TYR A 128 -1.39 13.98 7.04
CA TYR A 128 -2.08 13.65 5.79
C TYR A 128 -2.72 12.27 5.89
N PRO A 129 -3.70 12.07 6.78
CA PRO A 129 -4.12 10.73 7.23
C PRO A 129 -4.71 9.85 6.13
N THR A 130 -5.27 10.45 5.08
CA THR A 130 -5.91 9.80 3.92
C THR A 130 -4.98 9.64 2.71
N SER A 131 -3.81 10.29 2.73
CA SER A 131 -2.86 10.23 1.63
C SER A 131 -2.10 8.90 1.61
N VAL A 132 -1.79 8.41 0.40
CA VAL A 132 -0.79 7.35 0.15
C VAL A 132 0.62 7.93 -0.02
N GLY A 133 0.74 9.25 0.10
CA GLY A 133 1.96 9.96 0.44
C GLY A 133 2.73 10.47 -0.75
N LYS A 134 4.04 10.60 -0.56
CA LYS A 134 4.92 11.10 -1.61
C LYS A 134 5.45 9.94 -2.45
N LEU A 135 5.74 10.23 -3.71
CA LEU A 135 6.35 9.28 -4.62
C LEU A 135 7.68 8.77 -4.06
N ALA A 136 7.94 7.48 -4.28
CA ALA A 136 9.23 6.88 -4.00
C ALA A 136 10.33 7.55 -4.84
N SER A 137 11.56 7.54 -4.33
CA SER A 137 12.69 8.14 -5.04
C SER A 137 12.88 7.46 -6.41
N GLY A 138 13.02 8.27 -7.47
CA GLY A 138 13.14 7.79 -8.85
C GLY A 138 11.80 7.56 -9.54
N THR A 139 10.68 7.61 -8.81
CA THR A 139 9.33 7.49 -9.38
C THR A 139 8.82 8.84 -9.86
N LYS A 140 8.34 8.88 -11.10
CA LYS A 140 7.53 9.96 -11.67
C LYS A 140 6.09 9.48 -11.75
N ALA A 141 5.17 10.39 -11.49
CA ALA A 141 3.75 10.15 -11.75
C ALA A 141 3.12 11.39 -12.36
N ARG A 142 2.05 11.19 -13.12
CA ARG A 142 1.18 12.24 -13.65
C ARG A 142 -0.27 11.80 -13.51
N ILE A 143 -1.16 12.78 -13.38
CA ILE A 143 -2.60 12.56 -13.35
C ILE A 143 -3.14 13.02 -14.69
N VAL A 144 -3.90 12.17 -15.38
CA VAL A 144 -4.41 12.48 -16.73
C VAL A 144 -5.93 12.35 -16.82
N ASP A 145 -6.54 13.17 -17.66
CA ASP A 145 -7.95 13.02 -18.02
C ASP A 145 -8.19 11.87 -19.02
N ASP A 146 -9.43 11.70 -19.47
CA ASP A 146 -9.80 10.67 -20.45
C ASP A 146 -9.23 10.92 -21.86
N GLU A 147 -8.77 12.14 -22.15
CA GLU A 147 -8.11 12.51 -23.40
C GLU A 147 -6.58 12.35 -23.33
N GLY A 148 -6.03 12.08 -22.13
CA GLY A 148 -4.60 11.93 -21.88
C GLY A 148 -3.87 13.23 -21.55
N ASN A 149 -4.58 14.32 -21.32
CA ASN A 149 -3.98 15.60 -20.92
C ASN A 149 -3.60 15.58 -19.44
N ASN A 150 -2.48 16.22 -19.08
CA ASN A 150 -2.06 16.33 -17.69
C ASN A 150 -3.00 17.28 -16.93
N LEU A 151 -3.47 16.83 -15.77
CA LEU A 151 -4.29 17.61 -14.86
C LEU A 151 -3.44 18.38 -13.84
N THR A 152 -4.01 19.44 -13.29
CA THR A 152 -3.41 20.27 -12.23
C THR A 152 -3.70 19.69 -10.84
N PRO A 153 -3.03 20.18 -9.77
CA PRO A 153 -3.32 19.71 -8.41
C PRO A 153 -4.80 19.79 -8.04
N ASN A 154 -5.25 18.83 -7.24
CA ASN A 154 -6.63 18.65 -6.77
C ASN A 154 -7.65 18.26 -7.86
N GLU A 155 -7.20 17.99 -9.09
CA GLU A 155 -8.05 17.43 -10.15
C GLU A 155 -7.90 15.91 -10.21
N ILE A 156 -9.03 15.20 -10.28
CA ILE A 156 -9.08 13.73 -10.29
C ILE A 156 -8.90 13.22 -11.72
N GLY A 157 -7.96 12.30 -11.90
CA GLY A 157 -7.73 11.61 -13.16
C GLY A 157 -7.01 10.28 -12.97
N GLU A 158 -6.64 9.63 -14.06
CA GLU A 158 -5.89 8.38 -14.03
C GLU A 158 -4.45 8.62 -13.60
N ILE A 159 -3.96 7.80 -12.67
CA ILE A 159 -2.58 7.84 -12.22
C ILE A 159 -1.72 7.09 -13.25
N LEU A 160 -0.81 7.79 -13.91
CA LEU A 160 0.23 7.18 -14.73
C LEU A 160 1.55 7.22 -13.97
N VAL A 161 2.31 6.13 -14.02
CA VAL A 161 3.57 6.01 -13.30
C VAL A 161 4.72 5.63 -14.23
N ASN A 162 5.87 6.27 -14.06
CA ASN A 162 7.12 5.87 -14.67
C ASN A 162 8.22 5.90 -13.61
N ASN A 163 8.72 4.74 -13.23
CA ASN A 163 9.74 4.56 -12.18
C ASN A 163 11.10 4.12 -12.73
N GLY A 164 11.27 4.12 -14.06
CA GLY A 164 12.49 3.64 -14.73
C GLY A 164 12.74 2.14 -14.59
N HIS A 165 11.86 1.37 -13.96
CA HIS A 165 11.98 -0.08 -13.90
C HIS A 165 11.59 -0.72 -15.24
N ILE A 166 12.32 -1.77 -15.61
CA ILE A 166 11.99 -2.56 -16.80
C ILE A 166 10.91 -3.57 -16.41
N TRP A 167 9.70 -3.37 -16.92
CA TRP A 167 8.63 -4.37 -16.88
C TRP A 167 8.61 -5.11 -18.22
N SER A 168 8.79 -6.44 -18.20
CA SER A 168 8.80 -7.25 -19.44
C SER A 168 7.42 -7.48 -20.04
N GLY A 169 6.37 -6.93 -19.41
CA GLY A 169 5.00 -7.16 -19.81
C GLY A 169 4.39 -8.43 -19.23
N TYR A 170 3.11 -8.64 -19.56
CA TYR A 170 2.41 -9.87 -19.24
C TYR A 170 2.87 -11.01 -20.15
N TYR A 171 3.19 -12.15 -19.54
CA TYR A 171 3.63 -13.35 -20.26
C TYR A 171 2.61 -13.79 -21.31
N GLY A 172 3.06 -13.93 -22.56
CA GLY A 172 2.21 -14.35 -23.68
C GLY A 172 1.11 -13.35 -24.07
N ASN A 173 1.12 -12.13 -23.51
CA ASN A 173 0.07 -11.14 -23.76
C ASN A 173 0.63 -9.75 -24.11
N PRO A 174 1.19 -9.60 -25.31
CA PRO A 174 1.77 -8.33 -25.76
C PRO A 174 0.72 -7.23 -26.00
N ILE A 175 -0.55 -7.60 -26.19
CA ILE A 175 -1.65 -6.63 -26.40
C ILE A 175 -1.95 -5.91 -25.08
N GLU A 176 -2.23 -6.66 -24.01
CA GLU A 176 -2.47 -6.03 -22.70
C GLU A 176 -1.21 -5.34 -22.17
N THR A 177 -0.02 -5.86 -22.47
CA THR A 177 1.25 -5.21 -22.13
C THR A 177 1.32 -3.79 -22.70
N ARG A 178 1.03 -3.61 -23.99
CA ARG A 178 1.03 -2.29 -24.64
C ARG A 178 -0.13 -1.39 -24.23
N ARG A 179 -1.19 -1.95 -23.65
CA ARG A 179 -2.28 -1.16 -23.07
C ARG A 179 -1.90 -0.61 -21.71
N VAL A 180 -1.17 -1.39 -20.91
CA VAL A 180 -0.72 -0.98 -19.59
C VAL A 180 0.52 -0.10 -19.65
N GLN A 181 1.47 -0.40 -20.53
CA GLN A 181 2.66 0.44 -20.73
C GLN A 181 2.64 1.07 -22.12
N ASP A 182 2.61 2.39 -22.17
CA ASP A 182 2.69 3.14 -23.41
C ASP A 182 4.11 3.15 -24.00
N SER A 183 4.25 3.67 -25.23
CA SER A 183 5.55 3.77 -25.91
C SER A 183 6.57 4.69 -25.23
N ASP A 184 6.10 5.60 -24.38
CA ASP A 184 6.92 6.54 -23.62
C ASP A 184 7.31 5.97 -22.24
N GLY A 185 6.89 4.73 -21.95
CA GLY A 185 7.21 3.98 -20.75
C GLY A 185 6.32 4.31 -19.55
N TRP A 186 5.21 5.03 -19.71
CA TRP A 186 4.24 5.25 -18.65
C TRP A 186 3.34 4.04 -18.46
N LEU A 187 3.20 3.64 -17.21
CA LEU A 187 2.27 2.61 -16.77
C LEU A 187 0.92 3.24 -16.42
N HIS A 188 -0.11 2.88 -17.16
CA HIS A 188 -1.52 3.13 -16.86
C HIS A 188 -1.95 2.22 -15.72
N THR A 189 -2.11 2.77 -14.51
CA THR A 189 -2.46 1.96 -13.34
C THR A 189 -3.92 1.52 -13.37
N GLY A 190 -4.78 2.24 -14.11
CA GLY A 190 -6.22 2.10 -14.02
C GLY A 190 -6.80 2.54 -12.68
N ASP A 191 -6.00 3.14 -11.80
CA ASP A 191 -6.44 3.75 -10.55
C ASP A 191 -6.60 5.26 -10.76
N LEU A 192 -7.60 5.82 -10.10
CA LEU A 192 -7.94 7.23 -10.13
C LEU A 192 -7.46 7.91 -8.87
N GLY A 193 -6.89 9.10 -9.02
CA GLY A 193 -6.28 9.83 -7.94
C GLY A 193 -5.97 11.26 -8.32
N TYR A 194 -5.37 11.97 -7.37
CA TYR A 194 -4.91 13.33 -7.56
C TYR A 194 -3.73 13.63 -6.64
N PHE A 195 -2.96 14.66 -6.99
CA PHE A 195 -1.99 15.27 -6.08
C PHE A 195 -2.58 16.53 -5.46
N ASP A 196 -2.37 16.76 -4.17
CA ASP A 196 -2.64 18.09 -3.58
C ASP A 196 -1.52 19.09 -3.87
N ASP A 197 -1.70 20.34 -3.45
CA ASP A 197 -0.72 21.41 -3.60
C ASP A 197 0.62 21.16 -2.88
N LYS A 198 0.68 20.13 -2.04
CA LYS A 198 1.89 19.71 -1.29
C LYS A 198 2.53 18.46 -1.90
N ASN A 199 2.08 18.04 -3.08
CA ASN A 199 2.52 16.84 -3.79
C ASN A 199 2.29 15.55 -2.99
N MET A 200 1.22 15.50 -2.20
CA MET A 200 0.74 14.29 -1.56
C MET A 200 -0.25 13.60 -2.51
N LEU A 201 -0.03 12.30 -2.77
CA LEU A 201 -0.90 11.49 -3.62
C LEU A 201 -2.10 10.97 -2.82
N TYR A 202 -3.29 11.05 -3.41
CA TYR A 202 -4.52 10.47 -2.88
C TYR A 202 -5.12 9.53 -3.93
N ILE A 203 -5.58 8.36 -3.47
CA ILE A 203 -6.27 7.38 -4.30
C ILE A 203 -7.76 7.57 -4.06
N VAL A 204 -8.54 7.66 -5.14
CA VAL A 204 -9.99 7.79 -5.10
C VAL A 204 -10.62 6.40 -5.24
N ASP A 205 -10.35 5.72 -6.35
CA ASP A 205 -10.90 4.40 -6.66
C ASP A 205 -10.22 3.79 -7.90
N ARG A 206 -10.71 2.65 -8.38
CA ARG A 206 -10.36 2.05 -9.67
C ARG A 206 -11.27 2.57 -10.78
N LYS A 207 -10.69 2.90 -11.94
CA LYS A 207 -11.43 3.35 -13.13
C LYS A 207 -12.50 2.35 -13.60
N LYS A 208 -12.26 1.05 -13.37
CA LYS A 208 -13.20 -0.03 -13.72
C LYS A 208 -14.35 -0.19 -12.73
N ASP A 209 -14.21 0.32 -11.50
CA ASP A 209 -15.18 0.17 -10.42
C ASP A 209 -16.12 1.39 -10.31
N ILE A 210 -15.92 2.43 -11.14
CA ILE A 210 -16.86 3.56 -11.25
C ILE A 210 -18.21 3.07 -11.78
N ILE A 211 -19.25 3.30 -10.98
CA ILE A 211 -20.64 3.14 -11.41
C ILE A 211 -21.09 4.45 -12.04
N LYS A 212 -21.35 4.44 -13.34
CA LYS A 212 -21.98 5.57 -14.04
C LYS A 212 -23.50 5.44 -13.93
N TYR A 213 -24.14 6.39 -13.26
CA TYR A 213 -25.61 6.47 -13.17
C TYR A 213 -26.06 7.91 -13.49
N ASP A 214 -26.97 8.04 -14.46
CA ASP A 214 -27.56 9.31 -14.91
C ASP A 214 -26.53 10.44 -15.22
N GLY A 215 -25.43 10.10 -15.89
CA GLY A 215 -24.37 11.05 -16.25
C GLY A 215 -23.46 11.46 -15.09
N MET A 216 -23.72 10.99 -13.87
CA MET A 216 -22.89 11.18 -12.70
C MET A 216 -22.00 9.96 -12.45
N GLN A 217 -20.76 10.20 -12.00
CA GLN A 217 -19.83 9.15 -11.63
C GLN A 217 -19.89 8.93 -10.12
N TYR A 218 -20.23 7.71 -9.70
CA TYR A 218 -20.28 7.30 -8.30
C TYR A 218 -19.15 6.33 -7.99
N TRP A 219 -18.54 6.54 -6.82
CA TRP A 219 -17.35 5.86 -6.33
C TRP A 219 -17.74 5.05 -5.08
N PRO A 220 -17.74 3.71 -5.11
CA PRO A 220 -18.14 2.89 -3.96
C PRO A 220 -17.21 3.00 -2.75
N GLY A 221 -15.98 3.48 -2.94
CA GLY A 221 -14.98 3.70 -1.87
C GLY A 221 -14.09 2.49 -1.58
#